data_AF-A0A8H5I0P0-F1
#
_entry.id   AF-A0A8H5I0P0-F1
#
_cell.length_a   1.000
_cell.length_b   1.000
_cell.length_c   1.000
_cell.angle_alpha   90.00
_cell.angle_beta   90.00
_cell.angle_gamma   90.00
#
_symmetry.space_group_name_H-M   'P 1'
#
loop_
_entity.id
_entity.type
_entity.pdbx_description
1 polymer ?
#
loop_
_entity_poly.entity_id
_entity_poly.type
_entity_poly.pdbx_seq_one_letter_code
_entity_poly.pdbx_strand_id
1 'polypeptide(L)'
;MQSLLRWGIENSTPQNGTNPNPPAPRSDLNPEIIDMLLGKSDAELMKEAINIALDESRSEDDRVDALDNLEMTWKKLRIWEPLHGLASSGPDAVATHAIWVIGTALQNNPAAQDAYLKLNPLPTLTSLLAPKAGSTSSAAQRIRSKVIYALSGLLKHNAPALAQMDIDGADGWNRLCRALQDPDITVRRKTAFLLNSLLMPNESTASQSSATSRSDNFHTPDSQQQERESPIHANSHAAHLTLPNRASTSALTLEAMTKHDIVDTLIQGLTDPVPYGEDGDNEEADLDFEEKGVMLLRTYLNLCNGPLEQDQKDRVREWISREKAKEAKVSDSGSGARSGTSTSSGGGGGGAGNGLAERWGMSDGEFVEFTRKVE
;
A
#
# COMPACT_ATOMS: atom_id res chain seq x y z
N MET A 1 21.91 -1.83 -26.05
CA MET A 1 23.20 -2.49 -25.65
C MET A 1 24.14 -2.74 -26.83
N GLN A 2 23.68 -3.23 -27.99
CA GLN A 2 24.56 -3.46 -29.15
C GLN A 2 25.17 -2.18 -29.76
N SER A 3 24.47 -1.05 -29.66
CA SER A 3 24.94 0.27 -30.14
C SER A 3 26.12 0.83 -29.34
N LEU A 4 26.16 0.61 -28.01
CA LEU A 4 27.28 1.01 -27.15
C LEU A 4 28.51 0.12 -27.36
N LEU A 5 28.30 -1.19 -27.55
CA LEU A 5 29.38 -2.13 -27.89
C LEU A 5 30.01 -1.80 -29.24
N ARG A 6 29.19 -1.47 -30.23
CA ARG A 6 29.65 -1.09 -31.56
C ARG A 6 30.41 0.24 -31.54
N TRP A 7 29.90 1.24 -30.83
CA TRP A 7 30.61 2.51 -30.63
C TRP A 7 31.94 2.30 -29.88
N GLY A 8 31.96 1.43 -28.86
CA GLY A 8 33.18 1.08 -28.13
C GLY A 8 34.24 0.40 -28.99
N ILE A 9 33.83 -0.50 -29.90
CA ILE A 9 34.72 -1.18 -30.86
C ILE A 9 35.24 -0.19 -31.91
N GLU A 10 34.37 0.67 -32.44
CA GLU A 10 34.74 1.69 -33.46
C GLU A 10 35.69 2.76 -32.91
N ASN A 11 35.64 3.06 -31.60
CA ASN A 11 36.47 4.08 -30.94
C ASN A 11 37.63 3.52 -30.11
N SER A 12 37.78 2.20 -30.05
CA SER A 12 38.97 1.53 -29.52
C SER A 12 39.99 1.31 -30.64
N THR A 13 41.12 2.03 -30.60
CA THR A 13 42.20 1.88 -31.57
C THR A 13 42.79 0.46 -31.52
N PRO A 14 42.92 -0.26 -32.65
CA PRO A 14 43.57 -1.57 -32.67
C PRO A 14 45.06 -1.40 -32.38
N GLN A 15 45.50 -2.01 -31.28
CA GLN A 15 46.88 -1.98 -30.80
C GLN A 15 47.76 -2.87 -31.69
N ASN A 16 48.58 -2.28 -32.56
CA ASN A 16 49.69 -2.98 -33.21
C ASN A 16 50.78 -3.31 -32.16
N GLY A 17 50.63 -4.45 -31.50
CA GLY A 17 51.67 -5.42 -31.13
C GLY A 17 52.93 -5.05 -30.32
N THR A 18 53.29 -3.80 -30.01
CA THR A 18 54.63 -3.53 -29.40
C THR A 18 54.74 -2.40 -28.37
N ASN A 19 53.70 -2.11 -27.57
CA ASN A 19 53.89 -1.20 -26.41
C ASN A 19 53.05 -1.64 -25.19
N PRO A 20 53.67 -1.87 -24.00
CA PRO A 20 52.98 -2.27 -22.78
C PRO A 20 52.48 -1.07 -21.96
N ASN A 21 52.34 0.11 -22.57
CA ASN A 21 51.87 1.29 -21.84
C ASN A 21 50.33 1.37 -21.94
N PRO A 22 49.60 1.54 -20.83
CA PRO A 22 48.17 1.79 -20.87
C PRO A 22 47.88 3.04 -21.74
N PRO A 23 46.76 3.05 -22.50
CA PRO A 23 46.38 4.22 -23.28
C PRO A 23 46.34 5.45 -22.35
N ALA A 24 47.02 6.52 -22.75
CA ALA A 24 47.01 7.77 -22.00
C ALA A 24 45.56 8.24 -21.81
N PRO A 25 45.16 8.71 -20.61
CA PRO A 25 43.83 9.25 -20.39
C PRO A 25 43.59 10.38 -21.40
N ARG A 26 42.48 10.29 -22.15
CA ARG A 26 42.17 11.29 -23.18
C ARG A 26 42.00 12.65 -22.50
N SER A 27 42.79 13.64 -22.91
CA SER A 27 42.83 14.99 -22.34
C SER A 27 41.79 15.93 -22.93
N ASP A 28 40.92 15.43 -23.81
CA ASP A 28 39.87 16.17 -24.52
C ASP A 28 38.53 16.20 -23.78
N LEU A 29 38.34 15.31 -22.80
CA LEU A 29 37.18 15.29 -21.91
C LEU A 29 37.49 16.08 -20.63
N ASN A 30 37.40 17.40 -20.71
CA ASN A 30 37.45 18.27 -19.52
C ASN A 30 36.20 17.97 -18.64
N PRO A 31 36.32 17.86 -17.30
CA PRO A 31 35.18 17.71 -16.39
C PRO A 31 33.96 18.58 -16.71
N GLU A 32 34.15 19.82 -17.16
CA GLU A 32 33.05 20.71 -17.57
C GLU A 32 32.23 20.19 -18.77
N ILE A 33 32.86 19.47 -19.72
CA ILE A 33 32.17 18.86 -20.86
C ILE A 33 31.41 17.60 -20.41
N ILE A 34 31.98 16.85 -19.45
CA ILE A 34 31.32 15.69 -18.84
C ILE A 34 30.08 16.13 -18.06
N ASP A 35 30.18 17.20 -17.26
CA ASP A 35 29.06 17.78 -16.51
C ASP A 35 28.01 18.40 -17.44
N MET A 36 28.43 19.03 -18.54
CA MET A 36 27.50 19.56 -19.55
C MET A 36 26.77 18.44 -20.32
N LEU A 37 27.37 17.25 -20.46
CA LEU A 37 26.78 16.10 -21.15
C LEU A 37 25.90 15.25 -20.22
N LEU A 38 26.27 15.12 -18.94
CA LEU A 38 25.58 14.29 -17.94
C LEU A 38 24.55 15.08 -17.12
N GLY A 39 24.63 16.41 -17.11
CA GLY A 39 23.77 17.27 -16.29
C GLY A 39 24.10 17.20 -14.80
N LYS A 40 23.29 17.89 -13.98
CA LYS A 40 23.36 17.79 -12.52
C LYS A 40 23.09 16.34 -12.10
N SER A 41 23.78 15.89 -11.06
CA SER A 41 23.48 14.58 -10.48
C SER A 41 22.08 14.57 -9.85
N ASP A 42 21.45 13.39 -9.86
CA ASP A 42 20.24 13.08 -9.12
C ASP A 42 20.26 13.60 -7.66
N ALA A 43 21.42 13.49 -7.01
CA ALA A 43 21.62 13.94 -5.64
C ALA A 43 21.60 15.47 -5.49
N GLU A 44 22.09 16.20 -6.48
CA GLU A 44 22.08 17.66 -6.49
C GLU A 44 20.69 18.21 -6.79
N LEU A 45 20.00 17.62 -7.78
CA LEU A 45 18.61 17.98 -8.10
C LEU A 45 17.69 17.77 -6.90
N MET A 46 17.86 16.67 -6.16
CA MET A 46 17.08 16.41 -4.94
C MET A 46 17.37 17.43 -3.83
N LYS A 47 18.63 17.81 -3.61
CA LYS A 47 18.99 18.81 -2.60
C LYS A 47 18.40 20.18 -2.94
N GLU A 48 18.43 20.56 -4.21
CA GLU A 48 17.84 21.81 -4.70
C GLU A 48 16.33 21.82 -4.49
N ALA A 49 15.65 20.74 -4.88
CA ALA A 49 14.21 20.58 -4.66
C ALA A 49 13.81 20.65 -3.18
N ILE A 50 14.54 19.97 -2.27
CA ILE A 50 14.29 20.08 -0.83
C ILE A 50 14.53 21.49 -0.31
N ASN A 51 15.59 22.17 -0.75
CA ASN A 51 15.85 23.56 -0.36
C ASN A 51 14.72 24.50 -0.80
N ILE A 52 14.20 24.32 -2.03
CA ILE A 52 13.04 25.08 -2.52
C ILE A 52 11.81 24.78 -1.67
N ALA A 53 11.53 23.51 -1.37
CA ALA A 53 10.36 23.12 -0.59
C ALA A 53 10.39 23.63 0.87
N LEU A 54 11.58 23.81 1.44
CA LEU A 54 11.79 24.36 2.79
C LEU A 54 11.79 25.90 2.84
N ASP A 55 11.96 26.58 1.72
CA ASP A 55 12.07 28.04 1.66
C ASP A 55 10.68 28.69 1.84
N GLU A 56 10.39 29.16 3.05
CA GLU A 56 9.14 29.83 3.39
C GLU A 56 8.96 31.20 2.69
N SER A 57 10.00 31.74 2.06
CA SER A 57 9.89 32.97 1.26
C SER A 57 9.29 32.73 -0.14
N ARG A 58 9.20 31.47 -0.57
CA ARG A 58 8.59 31.07 -1.85
C ARG A 58 7.09 30.81 -1.72
N SER A 59 6.39 30.86 -2.85
CA SER A 59 4.98 30.51 -2.94
C SER A 59 4.75 29.03 -2.57
N GLU A 60 3.54 28.69 -2.10
CA GLU A 60 3.19 27.28 -1.86
C GLU A 60 3.26 26.45 -3.15
N ASP A 61 2.89 27.03 -4.30
CA ASP A 61 2.95 26.37 -5.61
C ASP A 61 4.39 26.02 -6.00
N ASP A 62 5.35 26.95 -5.87
CA ASP A 62 6.77 26.67 -6.15
C ASP A 62 7.31 25.55 -5.26
N ARG A 63 6.87 25.50 -4.01
CA ARG A 63 7.27 24.49 -3.03
C ARG A 63 6.67 23.13 -3.35
N VAL A 64 5.43 23.10 -3.84
CA VAL A 64 4.76 21.88 -4.32
C VAL A 64 5.43 21.36 -5.58
N ASP A 65 5.69 22.20 -6.58
CA ASP A 65 6.38 21.83 -7.81
C ASP A 65 7.77 21.23 -7.53
N ALA A 66 8.47 21.77 -6.54
CA ALA A 66 9.75 21.21 -6.10
C ALA A 66 9.60 19.79 -5.51
N LEU A 67 8.55 19.54 -4.73
CA LEU A 67 8.28 18.21 -4.17
C LEU A 67 7.89 17.19 -5.25
N ASP A 68 7.14 17.60 -6.28
CA ASP A 68 6.78 16.72 -7.40
C ASP A 68 8.01 16.25 -8.18
N ASN A 69 9.00 17.13 -8.36
CA ASN A 69 10.27 16.79 -8.99
C ASN A 69 11.11 15.76 -8.20
N LEU A 70 10.81 15.51 -6.92
CA LEU A 70 11.48 14.48 -6.12
C LEU A 70 11.00 13.06 -6.40
N GLU A 71 9.80 12.89 -6.99
CA GLU A 71 9.17 11.57 -7.17
C GLU A 71 10.00 10.61 -8.05
N MET A 72 10.93 11.12 -8.87
CA MET A 72 11.73 10.29 -9.78
C MET A 72 13.05 9.75 -9.19
N THR A 73 13.53 10.22 -8.03
CA THR A 73 14.99 10.20 -7.75
C THR A 73 15.46 9.52 -6.42
N TRP A 74 14.54 8.96 -5.65
CA TRP A 74 14.60 8.66 -4.19
C TRP A 74 15.50 7.52 -3.67
N LYS A 75 16.25 6.79 -4.52
CA LYS A 75 16.89 5.54 -4.08
C LYS A 75 18.09 5.68 -3.10
N LYS A 76 18.59 6.90 -2.77
CA LYS A 76 19.92 7.03 -2.12
C LYS A 76 20.16 8.14 -1.06
N LEU A 77 19.19 8.85 -0.48
CA LEU A 77 19.54 10.00 0.41
C LEU A 77 18.74 10.18 1.72
N ARG A 78 19.41 10.83 2.69
CA ARG A 78 18.93 11.27 4.02
C ARG A 78 18.02 12.51 3.90
N ILE A 79 16.86 12.35 3.28
CA ILE A 79 15.86 13.42 3.10
C ILE A 79 14.64 13.25 4.01
N TRP A 80 14.69 12.27 4.92
CA TRP A 80 13.57 11.89 5.76
C TRP A 80 13.20 12.98 6.76
N GLU A 81 14.18 13.62 7.39
CA GLU A 81 13.95 14.66 8.40
C GLU A 81 13.29 15.91 7.79
N PRO A 82 13.78 16.48 6.67
CA PRO A 82 13.09 17.58 6.00
C PRO A 82 11.66 17.23 5.54
N LEU A 83 11.48 16.07 4.91
CA LEU A 83 10.15 15.64 4.43
C LEU A 83 9.18 15.42 5.59
N HIS A 84 9.64 14.82 6.69
CA HIS A 84 8.83 14.63 7.89
C HIS A 84 8.42 15.98 8.50
N GLY A 85 9.35 16.95 8.55
CA GLY A 85 9.05 18.31 8.99
C GLY A 85 7.97 18.97 8.13
N LEU A 86 8.11 18.91 6.80
CA LEU A 86 7.10 19.44 5.87
C LEU A 86 5.74 18.75 6.01
N ALA A 87 5.71 17.44 6.21
CA ALA A 87 4.48 16.69 6.46
C ALA A 87 3.80 17.09 7.79
N SER A 88 4.59 17.41 8.82
CA SER A 88 4.09 17.73 10.16
C SER A 88 3.62 19.17 10.30
N SER A 89 4.34 20.14 9.73
CA SER A 89 4.15 21.57 10.01
C SER A 89 4.06 22.45 8.77
N GLY A 90 4.13 21.88 7.57
CA GLY A 90 3.95 22.64 6.33
C GLY A 90 2.51 23.12 6.12
N PRO A 91 2.31 24.14 5.25
CA PRO A 91 0.98 24.48 4.74
C PRO A 91 0.28 23.25 4.14
N ASP A 92 -1.06 23.22 4.13
CA ASP A 92 -1.80 22.01 3.78
C ASP A 92 -1.42 21.45 2.39
N ALA A 93 -1.16 22.30 1.39
CA ALA A 93 -0.71 21.89 0.07
C ALA A 93 0.68 21.22 0.11
N VAL A 94 1.64 21.85 0.77
CA VAL A 94 3.02 21.36 0.91
C VAL A 94 3.06 20.07 1.75
N ALA A 95 2.32 20.02 2.86
CA ALA A 95 2.21 18.84 3.71
C ALA A 95 1.60 17.66 2.94
N THR A 96 0.54 17.89 2.16
CA THR A 96 -0.10 16.86 1.33
C THR A 96 0.90 16.23 0.35
N HIS A 97 1.71 17.05 -0.32
CA HIS A 97 2.73 16.57 -1.26
C HIS A 97 3.89 15.88 -0.54
N ALA A 98 4.36 16.41 0.59
CA ALA A 98 5.40 15.75 1.38
C ALA A 98 4.98 14.35 1.84
N ILE A 99 3.74 14.20 2.33
CA ILE A 99 3.18 12.89 2.73
C ILE A 99 3.09 11.94 1.54
N TRP A 100 2.71 12.44 0.37
CA TRP A 100 2.65 11.64 -0.84
C TRP A 100 4.05 11.16 -1.29
N VAL A 101 5.04 12.05 -1.31
CA VAL A 101 6.44 11.70 -1.61
C VAL A 101 6.96 10.65 -0.63
N ILE A 102 6.73 10.84 0.68
CA ILE A 102 7.06 9.85 1.71
C ILE A 102 6.39 8.51 1.40
N GLY A 103 5.09 8.52 1.11
CA GLY A 103 4.32 7.30 0.84
C GLY A 103 4.85 6.54 -0.37
N THR A 104 5.09 7.23 -1.48
CA THR A 104 5.70 6.64 -2.70
C THR A 104 7.06 6.05 -2.39
N ALA A 105 7.89 6.75 -1.61
CA ALA A 105 9.23 6.31 -1.26
C ALA A 105 9.28 5.02 -0.43
N LEU A 106 8.23 4.76 0.35
CA LEU A 106 8.13 3.60 1.23
C LEU A 106 7.60 2.34 0.55
N GLN A 107 6.90 2.47 -0.59
CA GLN A 107 6.23 1.34 -1.22
C GLN A 107 7.20 0.22 -1.58
N ASN A 108 6.95 -0.97 -1.03
CA ASN A 108 7.74 -2.18 -1.27
C ASN A 108 9.26 -1.97 -1.09
N ASN A 109 9.66 -1.06 -0.21
CA ASN A 109 11.05 -0.66 -0.01
C ASN A 109 11.48 -0.80 1.46
N PRO A 110 11.89 -2.01 1.91
CA PRO A 110 12.30 -2.26 3.30
C PRO A 110 13.38 -1.31 3.83
N ALA A 111 14.37 -0.95 3.00
CA ALA A 111 15.42 -0.02 3.40
C ALA A 111 14.90 1.40 3.66
N ALA A 112 13.96 1.90 2.84
CA ALA A 112 13.31 3.18 3.08
C ALA A 112 12.41 3.14 4.32
N GLN A 113 11.65 2.05 4.49
CA GLN A 113 10.84 1.82 5.68
C GLN A 113 11.69 1.87 6.96
N ASP A 114 12.81 1.15 7.01
CA ASP A 114 13.71 1.14 8.17
C ASP A 114 14.36 2.52 8.40
N ALA A 115 14.71 3.23 7.34
CA ALA A 115 15.31 4.55 7.46
C ALA A 115 14.31 5.57 8.02
N TYR A 116 13.07 5.56 7.53
CA TYR A 116 12.03 6.48 7.99
C TYR A 116 11.53 6.14 9.39
N LEU A 117 11.40 4.85 9.74
CA LEU A 117 10.95 4.40 11.06
C LEU A 117 11.87 4.89 12.20
N LYS A 118 13.17 5.14 11.93
CA LYS A 118 14.12 5.72 12.89
C LYS A 118 13.72 7.12 13.38
N LEU A 119 12.88 7.84 12.63
CA LEU A 119 12.37 9.14 13.04
C LEU A 119 11.15 9.07 13.97
N ASN A 120 10.69 7.86 14.33
CA ASN A 120 9.43 7.64 15.03
C ASN A 120 8.24 8.36 14.34
N PRO A 121 7.95 8.06 13.07
CA PRO A 121 7.01 8.85 12.28
C PRO A 121 5.54 8.57 12.60
N LEU A 122 5.24 7.46 13.31
CA LEU A 122 3.88 6.99 13.52
C LEU A 122 3.01 8.00 14.28
N PRO A 123 3.42 8.58 15.44
CA PRO A 123 2.64 9.61 16.12
C PRO A 123 2.21 10.78 15.22
N THR A 124 3.12 11.28 14.39
CA THR A 124 2.82 12.36 13.45
C THR A 124 1.84 11.90 12.38
N LEU A 125 2.13 10.78 11.70
CA LEU A 125 1.29 10.27 10.62
C LEU A 125 -0.12 9.95 11.11
N THR A 126 -0.25 9.24 12.22
CA THR A 126 -1.56 8.88 12.76
C THR A 126 -2.31 10.12 13.27
N SER A 127 -1.63 11.13 13.84
CA SER A 127 -2.28 12.39 14.22
C SER A 127 -2.98 13.07 13.04
N LEU A 128 -2.40 12.98 11.84
CA LEU A 128 -2.91 13.55 10.60
C LEU A 128 -4.11 12.79 10.02
N LEU A 129 -4.49 11.63 10.59
CA LEU A 129 -5.76 10.96 10.30
C LEU A 129 -6.96 11.60 10.99
N ALA A 130 -6.75 12.46 12.00
CA ALA A 130 -7.87 13.19 12.59
C ALA A 130 -8.29 14.34 11.67
N PRO A 131 -9.59 14.61 11.51
CA PRO A 131 -10.06 15.83 10.84
C PRO A 131 -9.48 17.08 11.52
N LYS A 132 -8.85 17.97 10.74
CA LYS A 132 -8.38 19.27 11.25
C LYS A 132 -9.57 20.21 11.37
N ALA A 133 -9.91 20.62 12.59
CA ALA A 133 -10.92 21.65 12.80
C ALA A 133 -10.47 22.98 12.17
N GLY A 134 -11.31 23.57 11.31
CA GLY A 134 -11.10 24.91 10.75
C GLY A 134 -10.29 25.02 9.45
N SER A 135 -9.85 23.92 8.83
CA SER A 135 -9.29 23.94 7.47
C SER A 135 -10.24 23.27 6.48
N THR A 136 -10.79 24.06 5.56
CA THR A 136 -11.70 23.61 4.48
C THR A 136 -11.00 23.53 3.13
N SER A 137 -9.67 23.68 3.09
CA SER A 137 -8.95 23.63 1.82
C SER A 137 -9.03 22.21 1.20
N SER A 138 -9.12 22.14 -0.13
CA SER A 138 -9.12 20.85 -0.83
C SER A 138 -7.86 20.02 -0.56
N ALA A 139 -6.73 20.69 -0.25
CA ALA A 139 -5.51 20.03 0.20
C ALA A 139 -5.67 19.40 1.59
N ALA A 140 -6.24 20.13 2.56
CA ALA A 140 -6.50 19.62 3.90
C ALA A 140 -7.40 18.38 3.90
N GLN A 141 -8.42 18.37 3.03
CA GLN A 141 -9.31 17.23 2.83
C GLN A 141 -8.55 16.00 2.34
N ARG A 142 -7.53 16.17 1.47
CA ARG A 142 -6.73 15.07 0.91
C ARG A 142 -5.69 14.50 1.87
N ILE A 143 -5.25 15.24 2.89
CA ILE A 143 -4.20 14.83 3.86
C ILE A 143 -4.50 13.42 4.39
N ARG A 144 -5.71 13.19 4.92
CA ARG A 144 -6.07 11.90 5.54
C ARG A 144 -5.92 10.73 4.56
N SER A 145 -6.39 10.90 3.33
CA SER A 145 -6.28 9.85 2.29
C SER A 145 -4.84 9.60 1.82
N LYS A 146 -3.96 10.62 1.89
CA LYS A 146 -2.53 10.49 1.58
C LYS A 146 -1.76 9.88 2.76
N VAL A 147 -2.16 10.18 3.99
CA VAL A 147 -1.62 9.54 5.18
C VAL A 147 -1.90 8.04 5.17
N ILE A 148 -3.12 7.59 4.84
CA ILE A 148 -3.40 6.16 4.70
C ILE A 148 -2.51 5.52 3.63
N TYR A 149 -2.22 6.23 2.53
CA TYR A 149 -1.29 5.75 1.50
C TYR A 149 0.15 5.63 2.03
N ALA A 150 0.63 6.62 2.79
CA ALA A 150 1.94 6.58 3.41
C ALA A 150 2.06 5.47 4.49
N LEU A 151 1.02 5.31 5.32
CA LEU A 151 0.90 4.21 6.28
C LEU A 151 0.87 2.85 5.55
N SER A 152 0.18 2.75 4.41
CA SER A 152 0.22 1.55 3.57
C SER A 152 1.65 1.20 3.14
N GLY A 153 2.42 2.18 2.66
CA GLY A 153 3.83 1.95 2.29
C GLY A 153 4.71 1.61 3.50
N LEU A 154 4.45 2.20 4.66
CA LEU A 154 5.23 1.96 5.87
C LEU A 154 4.96 0.59 6.51
N LEU A 155 3.69 0.18 6.57
CA LEU A 155 3.21 -0.94 7.38
C LEU A 155 3.21 -2.28 6.62
N LYS A 156 2.90 -2.28 5.32
CA LYS A 156 2.85 -3.52 4.53
C LYS A 156 4.21 -4.21 4.50
N HIS A 157 4.20 -5.51 4.77
CA HIS A 157 5.39 -6.34 4.87
C HIS A 157 6.44 -5.79 5.86
N ASN A 158 6.00 -5.12 6.93
CA ASN A 158 6.85 -4.47 7.92
C ASN A 158 6.30 -4.62 9.36
N ALA A 159 6.36 -5.84 9.88
CA ALA A 159 5.97 -6.20 11.24
C ALA A 159 6.64 -5.30 12.32
N PRO A 160 7.92 -4.90 12.22
CA PRO A 160 8.52 -3.94 13.15
C PRO A 160 7.78 -2.60 13.23
N ALA A 161 7.27 -2.07 12.13
CA ALA A 161 6.47 -0.85 12.15
C ALA A 161 5.06 -1.09 12.73
N LEU A 162 4.41 -2.22 12.42
CA LEU A 162 3.13 -2.59 13.03
C LEU A 162 3.22 -2.70 14.54
N ALA A 163 4.29 -3.29 15.06
CA ALA A 163 4.51 -3.43 16.49
C ALA A 163 4.58 -2.08 17.22
N GLN A 164 4.85 -0.98 16.50
CA GLN A 164 4.90 0.37 17.06
C GLN A 164 3.55 1.12 17.00
N MET A 165 2.52 0.56 16.37
CA MET A 165 1.20 1.20 16.23
C MET A 165 0.48 1.42 17.57
N ASP A 166 0.83 0.63 18.58
CA ASP A 166 0.27 0.67 19.93
C ASP A 166 1.18 1.33 20.97
N ILE A 167 2.35 1.82 20.54
CA ILE A 167 3.27 2.50 21.45
C ILE A 167 2.74 3.91 21.74
N ASP A 168 2.97 4.36 22.98
CA ASP A 168 2.56 5.68 23.49
C ASP A 168 2.82 6.80 22.47
N GLY A 169 1.74 7.53 22.15
CA GLY A 169 1.76 8.64 21.20
C GLY A 169 1.28 8.30 19.78
N ALA A 170 1.29 7.02 19.38
CA ALA A 170 0.80 6.63 18.05
C ALA A 170 -0.74 6.54 17.98
N ASP A 171 -1.40 5.92 18.95
CA ASP A 171 -2.85 5.64 18.92
C ASP A 171 -3.31 5.05 17.55
N GLY A 172 -2.43 4.27 16.91
CA GLY A 172 -2.50 4.02 15.47
C GLY A 172 -3.69 3.17 15.09
N TRP A 173 -3.93 2.07 15.80
CA TRP A 173 -5.05 1.16 15.56
C TRP A 173 -6.40 1.83 15.82
N ASN A 174 -6.54 2.59 16.91
CA ASN A 174 -7.77 3.34 17.19
C ASN A 174 -8.06 4.41 16.14
N ARG A 175 -7.02 5.03 15.56
CA ARG A 175 -7.18 6.01 14.47
C ARG A 175 -7.57 5.35 13.16
N LEU A 176 -7.01 4.19 12.83
CA LEU A 176 -7.48 3.37 11.70
C LEU A 176 -8.91 2.87 11.92
N CYS A 177 -9.26 2.49 13.15
CA CYS A 177 -10.62 2.11 13.53
C CYS A 177 -11.62 3.24 13.21
N ARG A 178 -11.36 4.45 13.72
CA ARG A 178 -12.18 5.64 13.43
C ARG A 178 -12.21 6.01 11.95
N ALA A 179 -11.13 5.77 11.22
CA ALA A 179 -11.05 6.05 9.78
C ALA A 179 -11.98 5.18 8.92
N LEU A 180 -12.48 4.05 9.45
CA LEU A 180 -13.55 3.27 8.80
C LEU A 180 -14.90 4.01 8.76
N GLN A 181 -15.06 5.07 9.56
CA GLN A 181 -16.26 5.92 9.63
C GLN A 181 -15.96 7.37 9.22
N ASP A 182 -14.85 7.62 8.52
CA ASP A 182 -14.42 8.98 8.15
C ASP A 182 -15.44 9.68 7.23
N PRO A 183 -15.74 10.98 7.38
CA PRO A 183 -16.64 11.66 6.45
C PRO A 183 -16.19 11.63 4.98
N ASP A 184 -14.91 11.43 4.69
CA ASP A 184 -14.40 11.17 3.35
C ASP A 184 -14.43 9.67 3.04
N ILE A 185 -15.27 9.28 2.09
CA ILE A 185 -15.42 7.89 1.65
C ILE A 185 -14.13 7.28 1.11
N THR A 186 -13.23 8.11 0.54
CA THR A 186 -11.91 7.68 0.06
C THR A 186 -11.06 7.18 1.22
N VAL A 187 -11.17 7.80 2.40
CA VAL A 187 -10.45 7.38 3.61
C VAL A 187 -11.00 6.04 4.09
N ARG A 188 -12.33 5.86 4.13
CA ARG A 188 -12.94 4.58 4.52
C ARG A 188 -12.49 3.43 3.63
N ARG A 189 -12.61 3.60 2.30
CA ARG A 189 -12.19 2.61 1.28
C ARG A 189 -10.72 2.23 1.42
N LYS A 190 -9.83 3.23 1.53
CA LYS A 190 -8.39 2.98 1.66
C LYS A 190 -8.04 2.31 2.99
N THR A 191 -8.76 2.64 4.07
CA THR A 191 -8.56 2.03 5.38
C THR A 191 -8.96 0.56 5.37
N ALA A 192 -10.13 0.23 4.84
CA ALA A 192 -10.57 -1.16 4.67
C ALA A 192 -9.58 -1.96 3.81
N PHE A 193 -9.12 -1.38 2.70
CA PHE A 193 -8.11 -2.00 1.84
C PHE A 193 -6.76 -2.22 2.55
N LEU A 194 -6.31 -1.24 3.34
CA LEU A 194 -5.07 -1.36 4.14
C LEU A 194 -5.18 -2.48 5.16
N LEU A 195 -6.23 -2.48 6.00
CA LEU A 195 -6.45 -3.51 7.01
C LEU A 195 -6.51 -4.91 6.37
N ASN A 196 -7.20 -5.04 5.23
CA ASN A 196 -7.26 -6.31 4.50
C ASN A 196 -5.87 -6.74 4.05
N SER A 197 -5.10 -5.83 3.46
CA SER A 197 -3.73 -6.10 3.03
C SER A 197 -2.82 -6.52 4.18
N LEU A 198 -3.01 -5.98 5.38
CA LEU A 198 -2.22 -6.32 6.56
C LEU A 198 -2.58 -7.69 7.15
N LEU A 199 -3.84 -8.13 7.01
CA LEU A 199 -4.33 -9.44 7.42
C LEU A 199 -3.93 -10.58 6.47
N MET A 200 -3.69 -10.29 5.20
CA MET A 200 -3.27 -11.32 4.23
C MET A 200 -1.93 -11.95 4.67
N PRO A 201 -1.87 -13.27 4.93
CA PRO A 201 -0.62 -13.96 5.23
C PRO A 201 0.32 -13.93 4.02
N ASN A 202 1.61 -13.70 4.25
CA ASN A 202 2.60 -13.84 3.20
C ASN A 202 2.98 -15.32 3.02
N GLU A 203 3.14 -15.76 1.77
CA GLU A 203 3.42 -17.16 1.39
C GLU A 203 4.70 -17.74 2.04
N SER A 204 5.62 -16.89 2.53
CA SER A 204 6.85 -17.32 3.21
C SER A 204 6.61 -18.17 4.47
N THR A 205 5.41 -18.10 5.05
CA THR A 205 5.06 -18.84 6.28
C THR A 205 4.58 -20.27 6.00
N ALA A 206 4.10 -20.56 4.79
CA ALA A 206 3.54 -21.87 4.45
C ALA A 206 4.59 -22.88 3.95
N SER A 207 5.70 -22.39 3.38
CA SER A 207 6.66 -23.24 2.64
C SER A 207 7.85 -23.75 3.46
N GLN A 208 8.00 -23.37 4.73
CA GLN A 208 9.12 -23.85 5.57
C GLN A 208 8.92 -25.27 6.14
N SER A 209 7.71 -25.84 6.02
CA SER A 209 7.41 -27.18 6.54
C SER A 209 7.66 -28.31 5.53
N SER A 210 8.01 -28.00 4.28
CA SER A 210 8.04 -29.02 3.21
C SER A 210 9.00 -28.67 2.07
N ALA A 211 10.30 -28.54 2.35
CA ALA A 211 11.33 -28.50 1.31
C ALA A 211 12.63 -29.22 1.73
N THR A 212 12.51 -30.45 2.22
CA THR A 212 13.53 -31.48 1.97
C THR A 212 13.34 -32.00 0.54
N SER A 213 13.82 -31.26 -0.45
CA SER A 213 13.99 -31.76 -1.80
C SER A 213 15.28 -31.18 -2.39
N ARG A 214 16.30 -32.04 -2.43
CA ARG A 214 17.55 -31.84 -3.17
C ARG A 214 17.20 -31.59 -4.63
N SER A 215 17.55 -30.41 -5.14
CA SER A 215 17.72 -30.16 -6.56
C SER A 215 19.22 -30.11 -6.87
N ASP A 216 19.68 -31.11 -7.62
CA ASP A 216 21.03 -31.20 -8.15
C ASP A 216 21.30 -30.03 -9.10
N ASN A 217 22.16 -29.11 -8.68
CA ASN A 217 22.74 -28.09 -9.55
C ASN A 217 23.97 -28.67 -10.27
N PHE A 218 23.87 -28.78 -11.59
CA PHE A 218 24.91 -29.27 -12.48
C PHE A 218 25.97 -28.18 -12.74
N HIS A 219 27.25 -28.57 -12.64
CA HIS A 219 28.50 -27.84 -12.95
C HIS A 219 28.97 -26.70 -12.04
N THR A 220 29.77 -27.08 -11.02
CA THR A 220 30.99 -26.36 -10.61
C THR A 220 32.09 -27.40 -10.31
N PRO A 221 33.36 -27.19 -10.73
CA PRO A 221 34.41 -28.12 -10.41
C PRO A 221 34.82 -28.01 -8.94
N ASP A 222 35.12 -29.17 -8.40
CA ASP A 222 35.48 -29.53 -7.04
C ASP A 222 36.47 -28.57 -6.36
N SER A 223 36.07 -28.00 -5.22
CA SER A 223 36.95 -27.34 -4.24
C SER A 223 36.27 -27.30 -2.88
N GLN A 224 36.47 -28.39 -2.13
CA GLN A 224 36.58 -28.51 -0.66
C GLN A 224 35.87 -27.46 0.22
N GLN A 225 34.78 -27.92 0.84
CA GLN A 225 34.29 -27.63 2.20
C GLN A 225 34.93 -26.44 2.95
N GLN A 226 34.21 -25.32 2.95
CA GLN A 226 34.11 -24.42 4.11
C GLN A 226 32.75 -23.73 4.04
N GLU A 227 31.91 -23.94 5.05
CA GLU A 227 30.72 -23.12 5.32
C GLU A 227 31.18 -21.66 5.51
N ARG A 228 31.21 -20.89 4.42
CA ARG A 228 31.29 -19.44 4.49
C ARG A 228 29.92 -18.93 4.10
N GLU A 229 29.20 -18.41 5.09
CA GLU A 229 28.05 -17.55 4.85
C GLU A 229 28.43 -16.53 3.78
N SER A 230 27.82 -16.61 2.61
CA SER A 230 28.04 -15.65 1.54
C SER A 230 27.73 -14.25 2.08
N PRO A 231 28.59 -13.24 1.86
CA PRO A 231 28.34 -11.90 2.38
C PRO A 231 27.03 -11.37 1.83
N ILE A 232 26.07 -11.07 2.71
CA ILE A 232 24.79 -10.46 2.35
C ILE A 232 25.09 -9.09 1.75
N HIS A 233 24.94 -8.95 0.43
CA HIS A 233 25.12 -7.67 -0.24
C HIS A 233 24.00 -6.70 0.15
N ALA A 234 24.37 -5.51 0.65
CA ALA A 234 23.42 -4.47 1.02
C ALA A 234 22.63 -3.99 -0.21
N ASN A 235 21.38 -4.42 -0.30
CA ASN A 235 20.38 -3.93 -1.26
C ASN A 235 19.08 -3.60 -0.50
N SER A 236 18.08 -3.01 -1.18
CA SER A 236 16.83 -2.56 -0.55
C SER A 236 16.02 -3.67 0.12
N HIS A 237 16.29 -4.94 -0.18
CA HIS A 237 15.61 -6.12 0.38
C HIS A 237 16.48 -6.95 1.32
N ALA A 238 17.72 -6.53 1.62
CA ALA A 238 18.61 -7.24 2.55
C ALA A 238 17.99 -7.39 3.96
N ALA A 239 17.06 -6.51 4.33
CA ALA A 239 16.27 -6.62 5.56
C ALA A 239 15.46 -7.93 5.64
N HIS A 240 14.94 -8.46 4.52
CA HIS A 240 14.22 -9.75 4.50
C HIS A 240 15.15 -10.94 4.78
N LEU A 241 16.44 -10.82 4.43
CA LEU A 241 17.44 -11.85 4.67
C LEU A 241 17.91 -11.86 6.12
N THR A 242 17.85 -10.71 6.80
CA THR A 242 18.27 -10.57 8.21
C THR A 242 17.14 -10.80 9.20
N LEU A 243 15.88 -10.56 8.80
CA LEU A 243 14.69 -10.76 9.63
C LEU A 243 13.61 -11.52 8.82
N PRO A 244 13.62 -12.87 8.83
CA PRO A 244 12.72 -13.69 8.02
C PRO A 244 11.22 -13.44 8.25
N ASN A 245 10.85 -13.06 9.49
CA ASN A 245 9.47 -12.78 9.87
C ASN A 245 9.08 -11.30 9.72
N ARG A 246 9.98 -10.42 9.26
CA ARG A 246 9.71 -8.98 9.09
C ARG A 246 8.49 -8.70 8.22
N ALA A 247 8.26 -9.54 7.22
CA ALA A 247 7.13 -9.36 6.33
C ALA A 247 5.79 -9.79 6.96
N SER A 248 5.80 -10.62 8.01
CA SER A 248 4.58 -11.22 8.56
C SER A 248 3.76 -10.24 9.41
N THR A 249 2.71 -9.69 8.82
CA THR A 249 1.84 -8.68 9.46
C THR A 249 0.52 -9.24 9.97
N SER A 250 0.10 -10.42 9.49
CA SER A 250 -1.26 -10.94 9.69
C SER A 250 -1.59 -11.21 11.16
N ALA A 251 -0.69 -11.83 11.91
CA ALA A 251 -0.91 -12.16 13.32
C ALA A 251 -1.08 -10.90 14.19
N LEU A 252 -0.19 -9.92 14.04
CA LEU A 252 -0.28 -8.63 14.76
C LEU A 252 -1.55 -7.87 14.40
N THR A 253 -1.94 -7.93 13.12
CA THR A 253 -3.16 -7.27 12.65
C THR A 253 -4.40 -7.98 13.19
N LEU A 254 -4.42 -9.32 13.22
CA LEU A 254 -5.53 -10.11 13.75
C LEU A 254 -5.77 -9.80 15.24
N GLU A 255 -4.69 -9.73 16.03
CA GLU A 255 -4.78 -9.32 17.43
C GLU A 255 -5.37 -7.91 17.55
N ALA A 256 -4.86 -6.96 16.77
CA ALA A 256 -5.34 -5.59 16.79
C ALA A 256 -6.81 -5.44 16.36
N MET A 257 -7.27 -6.24 15.39
CA MET A 257 -8.66 -6.25 14.93
C MET A 257 -9.64 -6.51 16.08
N THR A 258 -9.27 -7.42 16.99
CA THR A 258 -10.08 -7.76 18.18
C THR A 258 -9.89 -6.77 19.33
N LYS A 259 -8.66 -6.32 19.58
CA LYS A 259 -8.31 -5.47 20.73
C LYS A 259 -8.85 -4.03 20.62
N HIS A 260 -9.01 -3.52 19.39
CA HIS A 260 -9.34 -2.11 19.13
C HIS A 260 -10.73 -1.89 18.51
N ASP A 261 -11.65 -2.85 18.70
CA ASP A 261 -13.03 -2.77 18.20
C ASP A 261 -13.15 -2.52 16.68
N ILE A 262 -12.12 -2.90 15.92
CA ILE A 262 -12.07 -2.67 14.47
C ILE A 262 -13.12 -3.54 13.77
N VAL A 263 -13.30 -4.78 14.22
CA VAL A 263 -14.32 -5.70 13.69
C VAL A 263 -15.72 -5.12 13.90
N ASP A 264 -16.02 -4.64 15.10
CA ASP A 264 -17.34 -4.06 15.40
C ASP A 264 -17.59 -2.79 14.58
N THR A 265 -16.60 -1.91 14.50
CA THR A 265 -16.67 -0.65 13.73
C THR A 265 -16.83 -0.93 12.23
N LEU A 266 -16.17 -1.96 11.70
CA LEU A 266 -16.35 -2.42 10.32
C LEU A 266 -17.77 -2.92 10.08
N ILE A 267 -18.28 -3.77 10.97
CA ILE A 267 -19.65 -4.29 10.88
C ILE A 267 -20.65 -3.13 10.96
N GLN A 268 -20.42 -2.14 11.82
CA GLN A 268 -21.23 -0.93 11.85
C GLN A 268 -21.22 -0.21 10.50
N GLY A 269 -20.04 0.02 9.92
CA GLY A 269 -19.93 0.69 8.62
C GLY A 269 -20.62 -0.03 7.47
N LEU A 270 -20.71 -1.37 7.53
CA LEU A 270 -21.44 -2.17 6.54
C LEU A 270 -22.95 -2.19 6.78
N THR A 271 -23.37 -2.31 8.05
CA THR A 271 -24.76 -2.59 8.41
C THR A 271 -25.60 -1.34 8.65
N ASP A 272 -24.95 -0.24 9.02
CA ASP A 272 -25.51 1.08 9.31
C ASP A 272 -24.53 2.17 8.87
N PRO A 273 -24.33 2.35 7.54
CA PRO A 273 -23.34 3.27 7.01
C PRO A 273 -23.68 4.72 7.39
N VAL A 274 -22.70 5.44 7.94
CA VAL A 274 -22.86 6.87 8.23
C VAL A 274 -22.76 7.70 6.94
N PRO A 275 -23.49 8.83 6.81
CA PRO A 275 -23.39 9.69 5.63
C PRO A 275 -21.94 10.15 5.33
N TYR A 276 -21.66 10.48 4.08
CA TYR A 276 -20.35 10.95 3.63
C TYR A 276 -20.47 12.11 2.63
N GLY A 277 -19.33 12.76 2.35
CA GLY A 277 -19.26 13.95 1.50
C GLY A 277 -19.00 15.23 2.30
N GLU A 278 -18.97 16.38 1.63
CA GLU A 278 -18.57 17.65 2.23
C GLU A 278 -19.49 18.06 3.39
N ASP A 279 -20.80 17.81 3.23
CA ASP A 279 -21.85 18.12 4.21
C ASP A 279 -22.65 16.87 4.64
N GLY A 280 -22.16 15.66 4.36
CA GLY A 280 -22.92 14.42 4.57
C GLY A 280 -24.08 14.27 3.60
N ASP A 281 -23.94 14.82 2.40
CA ASP A 281 -24.93 14.85 1.31
C ASP A 281 -25.19 13.47 0.69
N ASN A 282 -24.29 12.51 0.92
CA ASN A 282 -24.44 11.14 0.45
C ASN A 282 -24.90 10.25 1.61
N GLU A 283 -26.20 9.97 1.65
CA GLU A 283 -26.85 9.10 2.64
C GLU A 283 -26.88 7.62 2.20
N GLU A 284 -26.66 7.34 0.92
CA GLU A 284 -26.64 5.99 0.39
C GLU A 284 -25.36 5.23 0.76
N ALA A 285 -25.45 3.91 0.84
CA ALA A 285 -24.29 3.07 1.06
C ALA A 285 -23.33 3.12 -0.14
N ASP A 286 -22.06 3.32 0.14
CA ASP A 286 -21.04 3.29 -0.90
C ASP A 286 -20.66 1.85 -1.30
N LEU A 287 -20.95 1.47 -2.54
CA LEU A 287 -20.72 0.11 -3.04
C LEU A 287 -19.25 -0.31 -3.00
N ASP A 288 -18.32 0.62 -3.24
CA ASP A 288 -16.88 0.32 -3.27
C ASP A 288 -16.31 0.08 -1.86
N PHE A 289 -16.78 0.84 -0.87
CA PHE A 289 -16.50 0.59 0.54
C PHE A 289 -17.13 -0.72 1.01
N GLU A 290 -18.38 -0.99 0.60
CA GLU A 290 -19.07 -2.22 0.95
C GLU A 290 -18.31 -3.46 0.45
N GLU A 291 -17.92 -3.49 -0.83
CA GLU A 291 -17.10 -4.56 -1.40
C GLU A 291 -15.80 -4.76 -0.61
N LYS A 292 -15.08 -3.67 -0.32
CA LYS A 292 -13.82 -3.72 0.44
C LYS A 292 -14.00 -4.14 1.88
N GLY A 293 -15.07 -3.70 2.53
CA GLY A 293 -15.39 -4.04 3.91
C GLY A 293 -15.81 -5.50 4.04
N VAL A 294 -16.60 -6.01 3.10
CA VAL A 294 -16.95 -7.43 3.00
C VAL A 294 -15.71 -8.27 2.71
N MET A 295 -14.82 -7.83 1.81
CA MET A 295 -13.55 -8.50 1.55
C MET A 295 -12.69 -8.58 2.82
N LEU A 296 -12.58 -7.48 3.58
CA LEU A 296 -11.87 -7.43 4.86
C LEU A 296 -12.47 -8.41 5.87
N LEU A 297 -13.80 -8.39 6.04
CA LEU A 297 -14.49 -9.30 6.95
C LEU A 297 -14.32 -10.76 6.54
N ARG A 298 -14.36 -11.07 5.24
CA ARG A 298 -14.09 -12.41 4.72
C ARG A 298 -12.67 -12.88 5.03
N THR A 299 -11.66 -12.03 4.79
CA THR A 299 -10.27 -12.36 5.12
C THR A 299 -10.10 -12.62 6.62
N TYR A 300 -10.74 -11.82 7.46
CA TYR A 300 -10.76 -12.03 8.91
C TYR A 300 -11.38 -13.39 9.29
N LEU A 301 -12.56 -13.74 8.77
CA LEU A 301 -13.29 -14.96 9.15
C LEU A 301 -12.73 -16.25 8.55
N ASN A 302 -12.40 -16.22 7.26
CA ASN A 302 -12.08 -17.43 6.50
C ASN A 302 -10.58 -17.70 6.53
N LEU A 303 -9.75 -16.67 6.30
CA LEU A 303 -8.30 -16.84 6.20
C LEU A 303 -7.62 -16.79 7.56
N CYS A 304 -8.06 -15.88 8.44
CA CYS A 304 -7.45 -15.70 9.76
C CYS A 304 -8.17 -16.46 10.89
N ASN A 305 -9.34 -17.04 10.62
CA ASN A 305 -10.21 -17.67 11.63
C ASN A 305 -10.51 -16.75 12.82
N GLY A 306 -10.68 -15.45 12.56
CA GLY A 306 -11.06 -14.46 13.56
C GLY A 306 -12.44 -14.74 14.15
N PRO A 307 -12.62 -14.61 15.47
CA PRO A 307 -13.91 -14.83 16.12
C PRO A 307 -14.89 -13.67 15.87
N LEU A 308 -16.19 -13.96 15.88
CA LEU A 308 -17.25 -12.96 16.01
C LEU A 308 -18.05 -13.21 17.28
N GLU A 309 -18.43 -12.13 17.93
CA GLU A 309 -19.41 -12.15 19.01
C GLU A 309 -20.81 -12.44 18.47
N GLN A 310 -21.73 -12.87 19.35
CA GLN A 310 -23.06 -13.29 18.92
C GLN A 310 -23.87 -12.14 18.32
N ASP A 311 -23.78 -10.94 18.91
CA ASP A 311 -24.43 -9.73 18.41
C ASP A 311 -23.87 -9.30 17.05
N GLN A 312 -22.55 -9.43 16.85
CA GLN A 312 -21.88 -9.15 15.58
C GLN A 312 -22.39 -10.08 14.48
N LYS A 313 -22.50 -11.38 14.78
CA LYS A 313 -23.09 -12.36 13.85
C LYS A 313 -24.52 -12.02 13.49
N ASP A 314 -25.33 -11.67 14.49
CA ASP A 314 -26.75 -11.36 14.29
C ASP A 314 -26.94 -10.13 13.41
N ARG A 315 -26.14 -9.06 13.62
CA ARG A 315 -26.14 -7.84 12.78
C ARG A 315 -25.76 -8.12 11.33
N VAL A 316 -24.69 -8.90 11.10
CA VAL A 316 -24.27 -9.26 9.73
C VAL A 316 -25.32 -10.13 9.07
N ARG A 317 -25.92 -11.09 9.78
CA ARG A 317 -26.99 -11.96 9.26
C ARG A 317 -28.23 -11.16 8.86
N GLU A 318 -28.69 -10.26 9.73
CA GLU A 318 -29.82 -9.40 9.43
C GLU A 318 -29.55 -8.51 8.22
N TRP A 319 -28.35 -7.91 8.16
CA TRP A 319 -27.94 -7.09 7.01
C TRP A 319 -27.92 -7.88 5.70
N ILE A 320 -27.31 -9.07 5.65
CA ILE A 320 -27.32 -9.93 4.45
C ILE A 320 -28.76 -10.25 4.03
N SER A 321 -29.66 -10.57 4.97
CA SER A 321 -31.07 -10.83 4.67
C SER A 321 -31.78 -9.58 4.11
N ARG A 322 -31.50 -8.39 4.65
CA ARG A 322 -32.04 -7.11 4.15
C ARG A 322 -31.57 -6.85 2.71
N GLU A 323 -30.28 -7.04 2.42
CA GLU A 323 -29.74 -6.84 1.07
C GLU A 323 -30.30 -7.85 0.06
N LYS A 324 -30.45 -9.13 0.43
CA LYS A 324 -31.13 -10.15 -0.42
C LYS A 324 -32.56 -9.72 -0.76
N ALA A 325 -33.29 -9.18 0.21
CA ALA A 325 -34.66 -8.71 -0.01
C ALA A 325 -34.73 -7.47 -0.92
N LYS A 326 -33.73 -6.58 -0.86
CA LYS A 326 -33.62 -5.42 -1.77
C LYS A 326 -33.38 -5.88 -3.21
N GLU A 327 -32.44 -6.79 -3.44
CA GLU A 327 -32.17 -7.33 -4.79
C GLU A 327 -33.38 -8.03 -5.40
N ALA A 328 -34.10 -8.83 -4.61
CA ALA A 328 -35.31 -9.51 -5.07
C ALA A 328 -36.38 -8.51 -5.55
N LYS A 329 -36.59 -7.40 -4.83
CA LYS A 329 -37.54 -6.35 -5.22
C LYS A 329 -37.14 -5.64 -6.51
N VAL A 330 -35.84 -5.37 -6.70
CA VAL A 330 -35.33 -4.76 -7.94
C VAL A 330 -35.58 -5.69 -9.13
N SER A 331 -35.32 -6.99 -8.97
CA SER A 331 -35.54 -7.99 -10.03
C SER A 331 -37.01 -8.14 -10.45
N ASP A 332 -37.95 -8.02 -9.51
CA ASP A 332 -39.39 -8.10 -9.77
C ASP A 332 -39.92 -6.84 -10.49
N SER A 333 -39.42 -5.66 -10.09
CA SER A 333 -39.77 -4.37 -10.72
C SER A 333 -39.23 -4.21 -12.15
N GLY A 334 -38.08 -4.81 -12.48
CA GLY A 334 -37.50 -4.78 -13.84
C GLY A 334 -38.15 -5.76 -14.82
N SER A 335 -38.84 -6.79 -14.33
CA SER A 335 -39.49 -7.80 -15.18
C SER A 335 -40.85 -7.36 -15.75
N GLY A 336 -41.41 -6.23 -15.29
CA GLY A 336 -42.69 -5.69 -15.75
C GLY A 336 -42.67 -4.92 -17.08
N ALA A 337 -41.48 -4.69 -17.68
CA ALA A 337 -41.32 -3.82 -18.86
C ALA A 337 -41.02 -4.55 -20.19
N ARG A 338 -41.12 -5.89 -20.25
CA ARG A 338 -40.94 -6.65 -21.50
C ARG A 338 -42.08 -7.63 -21.73
N SER A 339 -43.21 -7.12 -22.23
CA SER A 339 -44.19 -7.94 -22.94
C SER A 339 -43.90 -7.92 -24.45
N GLY A 340 -43.63 -9.10 -25.02
CA GLY A 340 -43.82 -9.33 -26.46
C GLY A 340 -42.66 -9.98 -27.18
N THR A 341 -42.42 -11.28 -26.97
CA THR A 341 -42.67 -12.33 -27.97
C THR A 341 -42.06 -13.66 -27.52
N SER A 342 -42.85 -14.71 -27.69
CA SER A 342 -42.61 -16.10 -27.34
C SER A 342 -41.56 -16.79 -28.21
N THR A 343 -40.69 -17.58 -27.59
CA THR A 343 -40.31 -18.92 -28.08
C THR A 343 -39.74 -19.76 -26.94
N SER A 344 -40.30 -20.96 -26.77
CA SER A 344 -39.86 -22.01 -25.86
C SER A 344 -38.60 -22.70 -26.36
N SER A 345 -37.65 -23.02 -25.48
CA SER A 345 -37.04 -24.36 -25.33
C SER A 345 -35.81 -24.31 -24.41
N GLY A 346 -35.58 -25.41 -23.68
CA GLY A 346 -34.28 -25.75 -23.12
C GLY A 346 -34.14 -25.54 -21.61
N GLY A 347 -34.20 -26.64 -20.86
CA GLY A 347 -34.03 -26.65 -19.42
C GLY A 347 -32.64 -26.26 -18.95
N GLY A 348 -32.63 -25.68 -17.75
CA GLY A 348 -31.46 -25.39 -16.94
C GLY A 348 -31.96 -24.70 -15.69
N GLY A 349 -32.05 -25.43 -14.57
CA GLY A 349 -32.24 -24.82 -13.27
C GLY A 349 -30.98 -24.03 -12.91
N GLY A 350 -30.88 -22.80 -13.40
CA GLY A 350 -29.89 -21.80 -12.98
C GLY A 350 -30.53 -20.95 -11.88
N GLY A 351 -29.98 -21.04 -10.67
CA GLY A 351 -30.56 -20.45 -9.48
C GLY A 351 -30.76 -18.94 -9.58
N ALA A 352 -31.88 -18.46 -9.05
CA ALA A 352 -32.17 -17.05 -8.77
C ALA A 352 -31.33 -16.49 -7.60
N GLY A 353 -30.07 -16.92 -7.48
CA GLY A 353 -29.20 -16.52 -6.39
C GLY A 353 -27.79 -16.34 -6.91
N ASN A 354 -27.38 -15.08 -7.13
CA ASN A 354 -26.08 -14.56 -6.68
C ASN A 354 -25.78 -13.11 -7.10
N GLY A 355 -26.78 -12.23 -7.12
CA GLY A 355 -26.54 -10.78 -7.29
C GLY A 355 -25.58 -10.25 -6.21
N LEU A 356 -25.80 -10.62 -4.94
CA LEU A 356 -24.90 -10.21 -3.85
C LEU A 356 -23.49 -10.77 -3.96
N ALA A 357 -23.32 -12.02 -4.42
CA ALA A 357 -21.98 -12.58 -4.56
C ALA A 357 -21.20 -11.79 -5.62
N GLU A 358 -21.83 -11.47 -6.76
CA GLU A 358 -21.24 -10.64 -7.81
C GLU A 358 -20.95 -9.21 -7.32
N ARG A 359 -21.91 -8.57 -6.62
CA ARG A 359 -21.76 -7.23 -6.01
C ARG A 359 -20.57 -7.16 -5.06
N TRP A 360 -20.28 -8.24 -4.32
CA TRP A 360 -19.17 -8.30 -3.38
C TRP A 360 -17.91 -8.94 -3.96
N GLY A 361 -17.85 -9.15 -5.28
CA GLY A 361 -16.68 -9.70 -5.96
C GLY A 361 -16.34 -11.13 -5.52
N MET A 362 -17.33 -11.93 -5.14
CA MET A 362 -17.18 -13.31 -4.68
C MET A 362 -17.69 -14.31 -5.71
N SER A 363 -17.02 -15.46 -5.80
CA SER A 363 -17.60 -16.66 -6.35
C SER A 363 -18.70 -17.23 -5.44
N ASP A 364 -19.60 -18.02 -6.00
CA ASP A 364 -20.68 -18.69 -5.26
C ASP A 364 -20.16 -19.49 -4.06
N GLY A 365 -19.03 -20.18 -4.24
CA GLY A 365 -18.40 -20.96 -3.18
C GLY A 365 -17.87 -20.09 -2.03
N GLU A 366 -17.20 -18.97 -2.37
CA GLU A 366 -16.72 -18.01 -1.37
C GLU A 366 -17.87 -17.37 -0.60
N PHE A 367 -18.97 -17.05 -1.29
CA PHE A 367 -20.17 -16.49 -0.66
C PHE A 367 -20.80 -17.47 0.33
N VAL A 368 -20.97 -18.74 -0.06
CA VAL A 368 -21.49 -19.79 0.83
C VAL A 368 -20.60 -19.99 2.05
N GLU A 369 -19.27 -20.03 1.86
CA GLU A 369 -18.33 -20.16 2.96
C GLU A 369 -18.39 -18.97 3.92
N PHE A 370 -18.44 -17.75 3.37
CA PHE A 370 -18.60 -16.51 4.14
C PHE A 370 -19.89 -16.53 4.97
N THR A 371 -21.05 -16.84 4.37
CA THR A 371 -22.32 -16.89 5.10
C THR A 371 -22.31 -17.96 6.18
N ARG A 372 -21.71 -19.14 5.92
CA ARG A 372 -21.60 -20.23 6.89
C ARG A 372 -20.75 -19.85 8.10
N LYS A 373 -19.74 -18.97 7.93
CA LYS A 373 -18.90 -18.48 9.03
C LYS A 373 -19.58 -17.42 9.87
N VAL A 374 -20.52 -16.68 9.28
CA VAL A 374 -21.39 -15.72 9.99
C VAL A 374 -22.49 -16.44 10.77
N GLU A 375 -23.02 -17.55 10.24
CA GLU A 375 -23.93 -18.46 10.95
C GLU A 375 -23.28 -19.04 12.23
#